data_AF-A0AAE5ZNK0-F1
#
_entry.id   AF-A0AAE5ZNK0-F1
#
_cell.length_a   1.000
_cell.length_b   1.000
_cell.length_c   1.000
_cell.angle_alpha   90.00
_cell.angle_beta   90.00
_cell.angle_gamma   90.00
#
_symmetry.space_group_name_H-M   'P 1'
#
loop_
_entity.id
_entity.type
_entity.pdbx_description
1 polymer ?
#
loop_
_entity_poly.entity_id
_entity_poly.type
_entity_poly.pdbx_seq_one_letter_code
_entity_poly.pdbx_strand_id
1 'polypeptide(L)'
;MQDPHAFASKYRPVRVAGDWLPDDFAIDAFWNGVSWNGFVVPLFTLASAQQLCKSMPTLEFVASDSSFLLSEEHGAVTIQGRPYRVGEALLILYAIGDSWCWRLAECG
;
A
#
# COMPACT_ATOMS: atom_id res chain seq x y z
N MET A 1 5.59 26.83 15.03
CA MET A 1 5.64 26.79 13.55
C MET A 1 6.19 25.42 13.19
N GLN A 2 5.40 24.59 12.51
CA GLN A 2 5.81 23.24 12.13
C GLN A 2 5.92 23.25 10.60
N ASP A 3 7.13 23.10 10.08
CA ASP A 3 7.44 23.15 8.64
C ASP A 3 6.54 22.18 7.84
N PRO A 4 5.66 22.68 6.95
CA PRO A 4 4.80 21.82 6.14
C PRO A 4 5.55 21.13 4.98
N HIS A 5 6.86 21.36 4.83
CA HIS A 5 7.67 20.89 3.70
C HIS A 5 8.67 19.77 4.02
N ALA A 6 8.74 19.27 5.26
CA ALA A 6 9.71 18.22 5.65
C ALA A 6 9.33 16.78 5.23
N PHE A 7 8.24 16.59 4.48
CA PHE A 7 7.75 15.26 4.07
C PHE A 7 8.24 14.79 2.69
N ALA A 8 9.08 15.58 2.00
CA ALA A 8 9.38 15.37 0.59
C ALA A 8 10.35 14.21 0.25
N SER A 9 10.83 13.40 1.21
CA SER A 9 11.89 12.42 0.92
C SER A 9 11.79 11.06 1.62
N LYS A 10 10.70 10.72 2.33
CA LYS A 10 10.74 9.54 3.23
C LYS A 10 10.27 8.21 2.64
N TYR A 11 9.48 8.21 1.57
CA TYR A 11 8.98 6.97 0.97
C TYR A 11 10.14 6.21 0.33
N ARG A 12 10.50 5.08 0.93
CA ARG A 12 11.49 4.14 0.38
C ARG A 12 10.78 2.92 -0.19
N PRO A 13 11.28 2.32 -1.28
CA PRO A 13 10.77 1.05 -1.75
C PRO A 13 11.04 -0.02 -0.68
N VAL A 14 10.04 -0.83 -0.41
CA VAL A 14 10.08 -1.96 0.51
C VAL A 14 9.29 -3.10 -0.10
N ARG A 15 9.60 -4.33 0.31
CA ARG A 15 8.73 -5.47 0.03
C ARG A 15 7.94 -5.77 1.29
N VAL A 16 6.65 -6.01 1.14
CA VAL A 16 5.78 -6.38 2.25
C VAL A 16 5.12 -7.73 2.00
N ALA A 17 4.98 -8.48 3.08
CA ALA A 17 4.25 -9.72 3.14
C ALA A 17 3.13 -9.60 4.19
N GLY A 18 2.06 -10.34 3.98
CA GLY A 18 0.94 -10.48 4.91
C GLY A 18 0.86 -11.93 5.34
N ASP A 19 0.38 -12.18 6.56
CA ASP A 19 0.24 -13.56 7.08
C ASP A 19 -0.79 -14.38 6.26
N TRP A 20 -1.74 -13.69 5.63
CA TRP A 20 -2.74 -14.27 4.74
C TRP A 20 -2.25 -14.46 3.29
N LEU A 21 -1.04 -14.01 2.97
CA LEU A 21 -0.41 -14.22 1.67
C LEU A 21 0.48 -15.47 1.74
N PRO A 22 0.76 -16.12 0.59
CA PRO A 22 1.73 -17.21 0.55
C PRO A 22 3.08 -16.77 1.12
N ASP A 23 3.78 -17.68 1.83
CA ASP A 23 5.05 -17.38 2.51
C ASP A 23 6.14 -16.83 1.57
N ASP A 24 6.12 -17.27 0.29
CA ASP A 24 7.05 -16.82 -0.76
C ASP A 24 6.56 -15.56 -1.51
N PHE A 25 5.41 -14.99 -1.11
CA PHE A 25 4.78 -13.89 -1.83
C PHE A 25 4.98 -12.55 -1.11
N ALA A 26 5.88 -11.76 -1.66
CA ALA A 26 6.12 -10.39 -1.22
C ALA A 26 5.88 -9.39 -2.36
N ILE A 27 5.14 -8.32 -2.07
CA ILE A 27 4.77 -7.29 -3.04
C ILE A 27 5.60 -6.03 -2.81
N ASP A 28 6.03 -5.40 -3.90
CA ASP A 28 6.69 -4.10 -3.87
C ASP A 28 5.72 -2.99 -3.46
N ALA A 29 6.11 -2.27 -2.42
CA ALA A 29 5.40 -1.13 -1.86
C ALA A 29 6.38 -0.01 -1.51
N PHE A 30 5.83 1.13 -1.11
CA PHE A 30 6.58 2.25 -0.56
C PHE A 30 6.19 2.48 0.88
N TRP A 31 7.19 2.72 1.72
CA TRP A 31 6.98 2.99 3.13
C TRP A 31 7.80 4.19 3.59
N ASN A 32 7.18 5.09 4.35
CA ASN A 32 7.82 6.31 4.86
C ASN A 32 8.32 6.21 6.31
N GLY A 33 8.27 5.02 6.92
CA GLY A 33 8.58 4.84 8.34
C GLY A 33 7.37 5.01 9.27
N VAL A 34 6.18 5.32 8.76
CA VAL A 34 4.96 5.42 9.57
C VAL A 34 4.33 4.04 9.77
N SER A 35 4.06 3.68 11.01
CA SER A 35 3.31 2.49 11.39
C SER A 35 1.95 2.86 11.99
N TRP A 36 0.93 2.06 11.72
CA TRP A 36 -0.39 2.17 12.33
C TRP A 36 -0.62 0.95 13.23
N ASN A 37 -0.96 1.18 14.51
CA ASN A 37 -1.09 0.11 15.52
C ASN A 37 0.11 -0.85 15.61
N GLY A 38 1.32 -0.38 15.29
CA GLY A 38 2.54 -1.20 15.28
C GLY A 38 2.78 -1.98 13.99
N PHE A 39 1.86 -1.93 13.03
CA PHE A 39 2.02 -2.53 11.70
C PHE A 39 2.47 -1.51 10.67
N VAL A 40 3.20 -1.97 9.66
CA VAL A 40 3.64 -1.12 8.56
C VAL A 40 2.43 -0.72 7.74
N VAL A 41 2.37 0.54 7.30
CA VAL A 41 1.37 1.00 6.33
C VAL A 41 2.03 1.10 4.95
N PRO A 42 2.07 0.02 4.16
CA PRO A 42 2.62 0.07 2.82
C PRO A 42 1.70 0.86 1.88
N LEU A 43 2.32 1.64 1.00
CA LEU A 43 1.66 2.30 -0.11
C LEU A 43 2.04 1.62 -1.41
N PHE A 44 1.07 1.04 -2.11
CA PHE A 44 1.29 0.27 -3.32
C PHE A 44 1.16 1.15 -4.56
N THR A 45 1.92 0.84 -5.61
CA THR A 45 1.65 1.41 -6.94
C THR A 45 0.44 0.74 -7.57
N LEU A 46 -0.12 1.34 -8.63
CA LEU A 46 -1.19 0.71 -9.41
C LEU A 46 -0.81 -0.72 -9.86
N ALA A 47 0.42 -0.90 -10.36
CA ALA A 47 0.89 -2.21 -10.83
C ALA A 47 0.99 -3.23 -9.69
N SER A 48 1.59 -2.85 -8.56
CA SER A 48 1.69 -3.70 -7.37
C SER A 48 0.31 -4.08 -6.81
N ALA A 49 -0.61 -3.10 -6.76
CA ALA A 49 -1.96 -3.32 -6.28
C ALA A 49 -2.77 -4.23 -7.22
N GLN A 50 -2.58 -4.13 -8.54
CA GLN A 50 -3.14 -5.08 -9.51
C GLN A 50 -2.58 -6.50 -9.34
N GLN A 51 -1.30 -6.65 -8.95
CA GLN A 51 -0.76 -7.97 -8.59
C GLN A 51 -1.42 -8.51 -7.32
N LEU A 52 -1.68 -7.65 -6.33
CA LEU A 52 -2.42 -8.03 -5.12
C LEU A 52 -3.84 -8.51 -5.45
N CYS A 53 -4.55 -7.87 -6.37
CA CYS A 53 -5.87 -8.33 -6.86
C CYS A 53 -5.85 -9.77 -7.42
N LYS A 54 -4.75 -10.20 -8.04
CA LYS A 54 -4.63 -11.57 -8.55
C LYS A 54 -4.53 -12.61 -7.43
N SER A 55 -4.01 -12.20 -6.28
CA SER A 55 -3.83 -13.06 -5.11
C SER A 55 -4.98 -12.93 -4.11
N MET A 56 -5.70 -11.80 -4.13
CA MET A 56 -6.82 -11.52 -3.24
C MET A 56 -8.11 -11.30 -4.06
N PRO A 57 -9.02 -12.29 -4.09
CA PRO A 57 -10.30 -12.15 -4.79
C PRO A 57 -11.24 -11.12 -4.16
N THR A 58 -10.95 -10.68 -2.92
CA THR A 58 -11.71 -9.63 -2.23
C THR A 58 -11.33 -8.22 -2.69
N LEU A 59 -10.23 -8.05 -3.42
CA LEU A 59 -9.75 -6.75 -3.89
C LEU A 59 -9.97 -6.62 -5.40
N GLU A 60 -10.84 -5.69 -5.80
CA GLU A 60 -11.14 -5.41 -7.20
C GLU A 60 -10.59 -4.05 -7.62
N PHE A 61 -10.02 -3.97 -8.82
CA PHE A 61 -9.60 -2.70 -9.40
C PHE A 61 -10.72 -2.07 -10.23
N VAL A 62 -11.17 -0.88 -9.84
CA VAL A 62 -12.20 -0.10 -10.53
C VAL A 62 -11.52 0.90 -11.46
N ALA A 63 -11.33 0.50 -12.73
CA ALA A 63 -10.69 1.34 -13.75
C ALA A 63 -11.40 2.68 -13.99
N SER A 64 -12.71 2.75 -13.77
CA SER A 64 -13.50 3.98 -13.99
C SER A 64 -13.10 5.14 -13.07
N ASP A 65 -12.64 4.85 -11.86
CA ASP A 65 -12.22 5.85 -10.87
C ASP A 65 -10.72 5.75 -10.55
N SER A 66 -10.02 4.80 -11.18
CA SER A 66 -8.64 4.43 -10.82
C SER A 66 -8.48 4.14 -9.32
N SER A 67 -9.47 3.45 -8.75
CA SER A 67 -9.59 3.14 -7.32
C SER A 67 -9.70 1.64 -7.10
N PHE A 68 -9.41 1.18 -5.88
CA PHE A 68 -9.54 -0.22 -5.50
C PHE A 68 -10.73 -0.40 -4.57
N LEU A 69 -11.55 -1.40 -4.82
CA LEU A 69 -12.65 -1.79 -3.95
C LEU A 69 -12.24 -3.04 -3.19
N LEU A 70 -12.07 -2.91 -1.88
CA LEU A 70 -11.79 -4.01 -0.99
C LEU A 70 -13.08 -4.47 -0.33
N SER A 71 -13.52 -5.69 -0.63
CA SER A 71 -14.67 -6.32 0.00
C SER A 71 -14.26 -6.95 1.32
N GLU A 72 -14.67 -6.37 2.44
CA GLU A 72 -14.47 -6.92 3.78
C GLU A 72 -15.79 -7.48 4.33
N GLU A 73 -15.73 -8.27 5.42
CA GLU A 73 -16.91 -8.92 6.02
C GLU A 73 -17.99 -7.91 6.46
N HIS A 74 -17.59 -6.69 6.79
CA HIS A 74 -18.48 -5.62 7.27
C HIS A 74 -18.90 -4.62 6.16
N GLY A 75 -18.44 -4.82 4.92
CA GLY A 75 -18.75 -3.95 3.79
C GLY A 75 -17.58 -3.75 2.83
N ALA A 76 -17.83 -3.03 1.74
CA ALA A 76 -16.80 -2.70 0.77
C ALA A 76 -16.16 -1.35 1.08
N VAL A 77 -14.83 -1.31 1.16
CA VAL A 77 -14.02 -0.11 1.38
C VAL A 77 -13.41 0.32 0.05
N THR A 78 -13.62 1.58 -0.34
CA THR A 78 -12.99 2.14 -1.55
C THR A 78 -11.68 2.82 -1.17
N ILE A 79 -10.57 2.32 -1.71
CA ILE A 79 -9.23 2.88 -1.59
C ILE A 79 -8.92 3.70 -2.84
N GLN A 80 -8.85 5.01 -2.67
CA GLN A 80 -8.47 5.94 -3.75
C GLN A 80 -6.96 6.15 -3.78
N GLY A 81 -6.41 6.21 -4.99
CA GLY A 81 -5.02 6.54 -5.22
C GLY A 81 -4.75 8.00 -4.91
N ARG A 82 -3.70 8.29 -4.15
CA ARG A 82 -3.27 9.66 -3.86
C ARG A 82 -1.88 9.92 -4.42
N PRO A 83 -1.60 11.13 -4.93
CA PRO A 83 -0.26 11.51 -5.34
C PRO A 83 0.64 11.66 -4.12
N TYR A 84 1.71 10.86 -4.08
CA TYR A 84 2.77 10.95 -3.09
C TYR A 84 4.09 11.29 -3.76
N ARG A 85 4.89 12.11 -3.09
CA ARG A 85 6.23 12.45 -3.56
C ARG A 85 7.23 11.40 -3.07
N VAL A 86 7.79 10.64 -4.01
CA VAL A 86 8.81 9.61 -3.78
C VAL A 86 10.11 10.11 -4.39
N GLY A 87 10.98 10.67 -3.55
CA GLY A 87 12.18 11.38 -4.02
C GLY A 87 11.79 12.62 -4.85
N GLU A 88 12.25 12.67 -6.09
CA GLU A 88 11.94 13.78 -7.01
C GLU A 88 10.69 13.54 -7.86
N ALA A 89 10.16 12.31 -7.86
CA ALA A 89 8.99 11.92 -8.65
C ALA A 89 7.68 12.00 -7.85
N LEU A 90 6.58 12.33 -8.53
CA LEU A 90 5.23 12.22 -7.99
C LEU A 90 4.61 10.91 -8.50
N LEU A 91 4.31 9.99 -7.57
CA LEU A 91 3.72 8.68 -7.88
C LEU A 91 2.34 8.58 -7.24
N ILE A 92 1.37 8.03 -7.97
CA ILE A 92 0.07 7.68 -7.40
C ILE A 92 0.23 6.38 -6.63
N LEU A 93 -0.02 6.44 -5.32
CA LEU A 93 0.06 5.27 -4.44
C LEU A 93 -1.27 5.04 -3.70
N TYR A 94 -1.48 3.77 -3.33
CA TYR A 94 -2.71 3.26 -2.75
C TYR A 94 -2.42 2.63 -1.38
N ALA A 95 -3.10 3.10 -0.34
CA ALA A 95 -3.01 2.55 1.00
C ALA A 95 -4.01 1.38 1.14
N ILE A 96 -3.63 0.21 0.64
CA ILE A 96 -4.50 -0.97 0.64
C ILE A 96 -4.25 -1.78 1.92
N GLY A 97 -5.31 -1.97 2.70
CA GLY A 97 -5.23 -2.73 3.95
C GLY A 97 -4.39 -2.02 5.01
N ASP A 98 -4.55 -0.71 5.21
CA ASP A 98 -3.88 0.02 6.31
C ASP A 98 -4.25 -0.53 7.70
N SER A 99 -5.36 -1.27 7.77
CA SER A 99 -5.86 -1.99 8.94
C SER A 99 -5.35 -3.44 9.02
N TRP A 100 -4.46 -3.85 8.12
CA TRP A 100 -3.94 -5.22 8.08
C TRP A 100 -2.53 -5.32 8.68
N CYS A 101 -2.19 -6.53 9.13
CA CYS A 101 -0.92 -6.83 9.79
C CYS A 101 0.24 -6.98 8.79
N TRP A 102 0.51 -5.95 7.99
CA TRP A 102 1.62 -5.95 7.04
C TRP A 102 2.97 -5.97 7.77
N ARG A 103 3.86 -6.83 7.29
CA ARG A 103 5.24 -6.93 7.74
C ARG A 103 6.18 -6.68 6.57
N LEU A 104 7.34 -6.11 6.86
CA LEU A 104 8.41 -6.03 5.87
C LEU A 104 8.87 -7.45 5.58
N ALA A 105 8.89 -7.84 4.30
CA ALA A 105 9.58 -9.04 3.89
C ALA A 105 11.08 -8.74 4.05
N GLU A 106 11.74 -9.38 5.02
CA GLU A 106 13.18 -9.24 5.15
C GLU A 106 13.83 -9.75 3.86
N CYS A 107 14.73 -8.96 3.29
CA CYS A 107 15.52 -9.39 2.15
C CYS A 107 16.49 -10.47 2.67
N GLY A 108 16.16 -11.74 2.45
CA GLY A 108 17.13 -12.83 2.50
C GLY A 108 18.21 -12.65 1.43
#